data_AF-A0A0W1QQ64-F1
#
_entry.id   AF-A0A0W1QQ64-F1
#
_cell.length_a   1.000
_cell.length_b   1.000
_cell.length_c   1.000
_cell.angle_alpha   90.00
_cell.angle_beta   90.00
_cell.angle_gamma   90.00
#
_symmetry.space_group_name_H-M   'P 1'
#
loop_
_entity.id
_entity.type
_entity.pdbx_description
1 polymer ?
#
loop_
_entity_poly.entity_id
_entity_poly.type
_entity_poly.pdbx_seq_one_letter_code
_entity_poly.pdbx_strand_id
1 'polypeptide(L)'
;MPTVITDEQAAVMREQLAAYERQKAYEAALARHQLYLALLPLVNSDHFIAIHQQLSAIRSDGPKNDSFFGVSLEAIYQGMTSMGVQVANWVEPVAPTPATPEAEATDVVASA
;
A
#
# COMPACT_ATOMS: atom_id res chain seq x y z
N MET A 1 17.52 41.45 -2.88
CA MET A 1 18.65 40.57 -2.50
C MET A 1 18.15 39.15 -2.56
N PRO A 2 18.73 38.26 -3.39
CA PRO A 2 18.32 36.85 -3.39
C PRO A 2 18.80 36.19 -2.09
N THR A 3 17.89 35.58 -1.34
CA THR A 3 18.22 34.82 -0.13
C THR A 3 19.00 33.58 -0.56
N VAL A 4 20.31 33.57 -0.33
CA VAL A 4 21.15 32.40 -0.59
C VAL A 4 20.91 31.39 0.53
N ILE A 5 20.30 30.27 0.19
CA ILE A 5 20.14 29.12 1.10
C ILE A 5 21.54 28.59 1.40
N THR A 6 21.88 28.43 2.68
CA THR A 6 23.15 27.81 3.09
C THR A 6 23.13 26.30 2.84
N ASP A 7 24.29 25.66 2.67
CA ASP A 7 24.36 24.21 2.44
C ASP A 7 23.70 23.40 3.58
N GLU A 8 23.79 23.91 4.80
CA GLU A 8 23.10 23.37 5.99
C GLU A 8 21.59 23.49 5.87
N GLN A 9 21.06 24.65 5.47
CA GLN A 9 19.63 24.83 5.22
C GLN A 9 19.13 23.94 4.08
N ALA A 10 19.94 23.70 3.05
CA ALA A 10 19.61 22.78 1.96
C ALA A 10 19.61 21.32 2.43
N ALA A 11 20.51 20.93 3.34
CA ALA A 11 20.51 19.60 3.94
C ALA A 11 19.25 19.36 4.80
N VAL A 12 18.91 20.31 5.67
CA VAL A 12 17.70 20.26 6.50
C VAL A 12 16.43 20.18 5.63
N MET A 13 16.35 20.97 4.55
CA MET A 13 15.21 20.89 3.63
C MET A 13 15.09 19.53 2.93
N ARG A 14 16.20 18.90 2.54
CA ARG A 14 16.20 17.55 1.94
C ARG A 14 15.71 16.49 2.93
N GLU A 15 16.14 16.57 4.18
CA GLU A 15 15.68 15.65 5.23
C GLU A 15 14.19 15.81 5.53
N GLN A 16 13.71 17.06 5.61
CA GLN A 16 12.29 17.35 5.79
C GLN A 16 11.44 16.87 4.61
N LEU A 17 11.91 17.08 3.37
CA LEU A 17 11.23 16.59 2.18
C LEU A 17 11.18 15.04 2.17
N ALA A 18 12.30 14.37 2.48
CA ALA A 18 12.34 12.92 2.56
C ALA A 18 11.46 12.35 3.69
N ALA A 19 11.32 13.07 4.81
CA ALA A 19 10.39 12.71 5.88
C ALA A 19 8.93 12.87 5.42
N TYR A 20 8.60 13.97 4.74
CA TYR A 20 7.28 14.21 4.17
C TYR A 20 6.89 13.16 3.13
N GLU A 21 7.80 12.79 2.22
CA GLU A 21 7.54 11.76 1.22
C GLU A 21 7.30 10.39 1.85
N ARG A 22 8.08 10.03 2.89
CA ARG A 22 7.86 8.80 3.67
C ARG A 22 6.48 8.79 4.33
N GLN A 23 6.09 9.91 4.94
CA GLN A 23 4.77 10.06 5.57
C GLN A 23 3.64 9.91 4.55
N LYS A 24 3.74 10.56 3.39
CA LYS A 24 2.75 10.46 2.31
C LYS A 24 2.65 9.04 1.75
N ALA A 25 3.79 8.36 1.59
CA ALA A 25 3.82 6.97 1.15
C ALA A 25 3.14 6.04 2.18
N TYR A 26 3.36 6.29 3.48
CA TYR A 26 2.71 5.57 4.57
C TYR A 26 1.18 5.77 4.55
N GLU A 27 0.71 7.00 4.39
CA GLU A 27 -0.74 7.29 4.30
C GLU A 27 -1.40 6.59 3.10
N ALA A 28 -0.74 6.59 1.94
CA ALA A 28 -1.21 5.85 0.78
C ALA A 28 -1.20 4.32 1.01
N ALA A 29 -0.21 3.81 1.73
CA ALA A 29 -0.16 2.39 2.12
C ALA A 29 -1.27 2.04 3.11
N LEU A 30 -1.57 2.91 4.06
CA LEU A 30 -2.65 2.75 5.04
C LEU A 30 -4.02 2.71 4.35
N ALA A 31 -4.27 3.59 3.38
CA ALA A 31 -5.50 3.56 2.59
C ALA A 31 -5.68 2.22 1.85
N ARG A 32 -4.60 1.67 1.27
CA ARG A 32 -4.64 0.33 0.66
C ARG A 32 -4.83 -0.78 1.70
N HIS A 33 -4.26 -0.62 2.90
CA HIS A 33 -4.45 -1.58 3.98
C HIS A 33 -5.90 -1.65 4.46
N GLN A 34 -6.61 -0.53 4.49
CA GLN A 34 -8.04 -0.52 4.79
C GLN A 34 -8.86 -1.32 3.77
N LEU A 35 -8.51 -1.21 2.48
CA LEU A 35 -9.12 -2.04 1.43
C LEU A 35 -8.78 -3.53 1.62
N TYR A 36 -7.52 -3.85 1.94
CA TYR A 36 -7.11 -5.22 2.26
C TYR A 36 -7.95 -5.82 3.39
N LEU A 37 -8.17 -5.09 4.48
CA LEU A 37 -8.96 -5.57 5.62
C LEU A 37 -10.41 -5.89 5.22
N ALA A 38 -10.99 -5.12 4.29
CA ALA A 38 -12.32 -5.39 3.77
C ALA A 38 -12.36 -6.63 2.84
N LEU A 39 -11.29 -6.88 2.08
CA LEU A 39 -11.19 -8.01 1.16
C LEU A 39 -10.81 -9.32 1.84
N LEU A 40 -10.02 -9.27 2.91
CA LEU A 40 -9.52 -10.43 3.65
C LEU A 40 -10.63 -11.45 4.02
N PRO A 41 -11.76 -11.06 4.66
CA PRO A 41 -12.81 -12.02 5.00
C PRO A 41 -13.54 -12.56 3.76
N LEU A 42 -13.61 -11.80 2.67
CA LEU A 42 -14.20 -12.28 1.41
C LEU A 42 -13.33 -13.35 0.78
N VAL A 43 -12.03 -13.10 0.64
CA VAL A 43 -11.08 -14.04 0.03
C VAL A 43 -10.94 -15.32 0.86
N ASN A 44 -10.96 -15.20 2.19
CA ASN A 44 -10.89 -16.34 3.10
C ASN A 44 -12.23 -17.06 3.29
N SER A 45 -13.31 -16.60 2.67
CA SER A 45 -14.62 -17.26 2.79
C SER A 45 -14.68 -18.57 2.01
N ASP A 46 -15.40 -19.55 2.56
CA ASP A 46 -15.67 -20.82 1.87
C ASP A 46 -16.35 -20.60 0.52
N HIS A 47 -17.21 -19.59 0.41
CA HIS A 47 -17.89 -19.24 -0.84
C HIS A 47 -16.90 -18.79 -1.91
N PHE A 48 -15.94 -17.95 -1.57
CA PHE A 48 -14.93 -17.49 -2.52
C PHE A 48 -14.07 -18.65 -3.03
N ILE A 49 -13.64 -19.52 -2.12
CA ILE A 49 -12.85 -20.72 -2.44
C ILE A 49 -13.66 -21.67 -3.34
N ALA A 50 -14.93 -21.93 -2.99
CA ALA A 50 -15.81 -22.79 -3.76
C ALA A 50 -16.06 -22.25 -5.18
N ILE A 51 -16.30 -20.95 -5.33
CA ILE A 51 -16.48 -20.32 -6.64
C ILE A 51 -15.20 -20.42 -7.47
N HIS A 52 -14.03 -20.18 -6.87
CA HIS A 52 -12.75 -20.31 -7.57
C HIS A 52 -12.51 -21.73 -8.09
N GLN A 53 -12.82 -22.75 -7.28
CA GLN A 53 -12.74 -24.16 -7.69
C GLN A 53 -13.73 -24.49 -8.81
N GLN A 54 -14.96 -24.00 -8.73
CA GLN A 54 -15.96 -24.17 -9.79
C GLN A 54 -15.51 -23.53 -11.09
N LEU A 55 -14.98 -22.29 -11.04
CA LEU A 55 -14.44 -21.61 -12.20
C LEU A 55 -13.24 -22.36 -12.78
N SER A 56 -12.37 -22.91 -11.93
CA SER A 56 -11.25 -23.73 -12.39
C SER A 56 -11.73 -24.97 -13.16
N ALA A 57 -12.77 -25.65 -12.67
CA ALA A 57 -13.35 -26.83 -13.33
C ALA A 57 -14.07 -26.48 -14.65
N ILE A 58 -14.81 -25.36 -14.67
CA ILE A 58 -15.45 -24.88 -15.91
C ILE A 58 -14.38 -24.46 -16.93
N ARG A 59 -13.29 -23.85 -16.46
CA ARG A 59 -12.16 -23.46 -17.31
C ARG A 59 -11.46 -24.67 -17.92
N SER A 60 -11.22 -25.76 -17.19
CA SER A 60 -10.62 -26.98 -17.74
C SER A 60 -11.59 -27.72 -18.67
N ASP A 61 -12.75 -28.07 -18.15
CA ASP A 61 -13.61 -29.11 -18.72
C ASP A 61 -14.97 -28.59 -19.21
N GLY A 62 -15.30 -27.34 -18.87
CA GLY A 62 -16.58 -26.73 -19.20
C GLY A 62 -16.65 -26.10 -20.60
N PRO A 63 -17.86 -25.64 -20.98
CA PRO A 63 -18.10 -24.97 -22.25
C PRO A 63 -17.25 -23.70 -22.36
N LYS A 64 -16.56 -23.53 -23.48
CA LYS A 64 -15.70 -22.34 -23.71
C LYS A 64 -16.49 -21.10 -24.15
N ASN A 65 -17.82 -21.22 -24.27
CA ASN A 65 -18.67 -20.10 -24.62
C ASN A 65 -18.98 -19.27 -23.37
N ASP A 66 -18.29 -18.15 -23.24
CA ASP A 66 -18.41 -17.19 -22.15
C ASP A 66 -19.30 -15.97 -22.50
N SER A 67 -20.02 -16.01 -23.63
CA SER A 67 -20.82 -14.90 -24.15
C SER A 67 -21.87 -14.36 -23.16
N PHE A 68 -22.32 -15.18 -22.21
CA PHE A 68 -23.34 -14.81 -21.21
C PHE A 68 -22.80 -13.92 -20.10
N PHE A 69 -21.50 -13.91 -19.83
CA PHE A 69 -20.92 -13.21 -18.69
C PHE A 69 -20.50 -11.78 -19.02
N GLY A 70 -20.46 -11.38 -20.30
CA GLY A 70 -19.98 -10.07 -20.74
C GLY A 70 -18.48 -9.83 -20.50
N VAL A 71 -17.80 -10.76 -19.84
CA VAL A 71 -16.36 -10.81 -19.62
C VAL A 71 -15.93 -12.27 -19.75
N SER A 72 -14.68 -12.52 -20.16
CA SER A 72 -14.24 -13.89 -20.37
C SER A 72 -14.11 -14.65 -19.05
N LEU A 73 -14.43 -15.95 -19.07
CA LEU A 73 -14.30 -16.81 -17.89
C LEU A 73 -12.83 -16.85 -17.39
N GLU A 74 -11.88 -16.80 -18.32
CA GLU A 74 -10.45 -16.65 -18.01
C GLU A 74 -10.16 -15.38 -17.22
N ALA A 75 -10.73 -14.24 -17.63
CA ALA A 75 -10.51 -12.96 -16.94
C ALA A 75 -11.05 -13.01 -15.50
N ILE A 76 -12.21 -13.64 -15.27
CA ILE A 76 -12.76 -13.82 -13.92
C ILE A 76 -11.83 -14.69 -13.07
N TYR A 77 -11.40 -15.84 -13.61
CA TYR A 77 -10.50 -16.77 -12.91
C TYR A 77 -9.17 -16.09 -12.53
N GLN A 78 -8.55 -15.37 -13.47
CA GLN A 78 -7.30 -14.65 -13.23
C GLN A 78 -7.49 -13.51 -12.22
N GLY A 79 -8.60 -12.79 -12.30
CA GLY A 79 -8.94 -11.74 -11.34
C GLY A 79 -9.06 -12.26 -9.91
N MET A 80 -9.81 -13.35 -9.71
CA MET A 80 -9.94 -14.00 -8.40
C MET A 80 -8.61 -14.55 -7.90
N THR A 81 -7.82 -15.19 -8.77
CA THR A 81 -6.49 -15.72 -8.42
C THR A 81 -5.55 -14.60 -8.00
N SER A 82 -5.49 -13.51 -8.77
CA SER A 82 -4.65 -12.35 -8.47
C SER A 82 -5.05 -11.72 -7.13
N MET A 83 -6.35 -11.58 -6.86
CA MET A 83 -6.84 -11.07 -5.59
C MET A 83 -6.43 -11.96 -4.41
N GLY A 84 -6.56 -13.29 -4.56
CA GLY A 84 -6.09 -14.25 -3.56
C GLY A 84 -4.59 -14.13 -3.28
N VAL A 85 -3.77 -14.03 -4.32
CA VAL A 85 -2.31 -13.85 -4.21
C VAL A 85 -1.96 -12.52 -3.54
N GLN A 86 -2.65 -11.43 -3.87
CA GLN A 86 -2.40 -10.12 -3.27
C GLN A 86 -2.73 -10.10 -1.77
N VAL A 87 -3.83 -10.75 -1.37
CA VAL A 87 -4.21 -10.86 0.05
C VAL A 87 -3.23 -11.76 0.80
N ALA A 88 -2.84 -12.91 0.23
CA ALA A 88 -1.92 -13.84 0.88
C ALA A 88 -0.50 -13.26 1.09
N ASN A 89 -0.05 -12.38 0.19
CA ASN A 89 1.27 -11.75 0.28
C ASN A 89 1.22 -10.33 0.86
N TRP A 90 0.10 -9.94 1.49
CA TRP A 90 -0.03 -8.60 2.04
C TRP A 90 0.90 -8.37 3.23
N VAL A 91 1.56 -7.21 3.26
CA VAL A 91 2.38 -6.76 4.39
C VAL A 91 1.75 -5.53 5.01
N GLU A 92 1.51 -5.57 6.32
CA GLU A 92 0.96 -4.43 7.05
C GLU A 92 1.91 -3.23 6.98
N PRO A 93 1.42 -2.02 6.62
CA PRO A 93 2.24 -0.82 6.62
C PRO A 93 2.74 -0.49 8.03
N VAL A 94 4.04 -0.27 8.18
CA VAL A 94 4.65 0.17 9.44
C VAL A 94 4.84 1.68 9.42
N ALA A 95 4.48 2.35 10.51
CA ALA A 95 4.65 3.79 10.65
C ALA A 95 6.14 4.18 10.48
N PRO A 96 6.45 5.22 9.69
CA PRO A 96 7.82 5.69 9.56
C PRO A 96 8.31 6.19 10.92
N THR A 97 9.51 5.79 11.33
CA THR A 97 10.13 6.36 12.53
C THR A 97 10.29 7.87 12.32
N PRO A 98 9.82 8.71 13.26
CA PRO A 98 10.04 10.14 13.14
C PRO A 98 11.55 10.42 13.08
N ALA A 99 11.96 11.28 12.16
CA ALA A 99 13.30 11.84 12.20
C ALA A 99 13.34 12.73 13.44
N THR A 100 14.03 12.33 14.50
CA THR A 100 14.37 13.24 15.59
C THR A 100 15.17 14.39 14.99
N PRO A 101 14.70 15.65 15.02
CA PRO A 101 15.59 16.76 14.80
C PRO A 101 16.33 16.96 16.12
N GLU A 102 17.46 16.28 16.31
CA GLU A 102 18.44 16.73 17.30
C GLU A 102 19.18 17.93 16.71
N ALA A 103 18.72 19.12 17.06
CA ALA A 103 19.52 20.33 16.97
C ALA A 103 19.15 21.25 18.15
N GLU A 104 19.99 21.13 19.18
CA GLU A 104 20.30 22.10 20.24
C GLU A 104 19.62 23.47 20.12
N ALA A 105 18.67 23.74 21.02
CA ALA A 105 18.56 25.09 21.57
C ALA A 105 19.61 25.18 22.69
N THR A 106 20.83 25.54 22.29
CA THR A 106 21.92 25.95 23.19
C THR A 106 21.39 26.88 24.28
N ASP A 107 21.54 26.40 25.51
CA ASP A 107 21.48 27.16 26.75
C ASP A 107 22.59 28.23 26.74
N VAL A 108 22.24 29.46 26.38
CA VAL A 108 23.05 30.68 26.55
C VAL A 108 22.01 31.78 26.80
N VAL A 109 21.83 32.36 27.98
CA VAL A 109 22.81 33.00 28.86
C VAL A 109 22.30 32.97 30.31
N ALA A 110 23.10 32.39 31.20
CA ALA A 110 23.15 32.82 32.59
C ALA A 110 23.77 34.24 32.68
N SER A 111 23.19 35.07 33.54
CA SER A 111 23.76 36.30 34.14
C SER A 111 23.57 37.63 33.41
N ALA A 112 22.64 38.44 33.92
CA ALA A 112 22.93 39.73 34.55
C ALA A 112 21.83 40.08 35.57
#